data_AF-A0A139IU80-F1
#
_entry.id   AF-A0A139IU80-F1
#
_cell.length_a   1.000
_cell.length_b   1.000
_cell.length_c   1.000
_cell.angle_alpha   90.00
_cell.angle_beta   90.00
_cell.angle_gamma   90.00
#
_symmetry.space_group_name_H-M   'P 1'
#
loop_
_entity.id
_entity.type
_entity.pdbx_description
1 polymer ?
#
loop_
_entity_poly.entity_id
_entity_poly.type
_entity_poly.pdbx_seq_one_letter_code
_entity_poly.pdbx_strand_id
1 'polypeptide(L)'
;MMIDFSFISLMTIVTAATALNVPRQTYCVNGLSYCGRNLVALGYKDRMIELMEANSEATDIEHMNDTLFNCNPTKDGSISFNSFCMFGCEVSGEGEDGFCAR
;
A
#
# COMPACT_ATOMS: atom_id res chain seq x y z
N MET A 1 -30.20 -61.69 12.75
CA MET A 1 -31.07 -60.53 12.49
C MET A 1 -30.44 -59.34 13.21
N MET A 2 -29.68 -58.51 12.50
CA MET A 2 -29.10 -57.28 13.05
C MET A 2 -30.02 -56.12 12.63
N ILE A 3 -30.51 -55.36 13.61
CA ILE A 3 -31.24 -54.12 13.36
C ILE A 3 -30.22 -52.99 13.51
N ASP A 4 -29.96 -52.33 12.38
CA ASP A 4 -29.26 -51.06 12.26
C ASP A 4 -29.93 -50.00 13.14
N PHE A 5 -29.18 -49.44 14.10
CA PHE A 5 -29.58 -48.22 14.79
C PHE A 5 -28.46 -47.20 14.68
N SER A 6 -28.60 -46.43 13.60
CA SER A 6 -28.24 -45.02 13.46
C SER A 6 -27.90 -44.30 14.78
N PHE A 7 -26.61 -44.04 15.00
CA PHE A 7 -26.13 -43.04 15.96
C PHE A 7 -25.55 -41.87 15.18
N ILE A 8 -26.41 -40.91 14.83
CA ILE A 8 -26.00 -39.63 14.21
C ILE A 8 -25.31 -38.81 15.31
N SER A 9 -23.99 -38.87 15.33
CA SER A 9 -23.16 -38.07 16.23
C SER A 9 -23.16 -36.62 15.73
N LEU A 10 -23.87 -35.73 16.44
CA LEU A 10 -23.83 -34.28 16.19
C LEU A 10 -22.43 -33.74 16.56
N MET A 11 -21.53 -33.68 15.58
CA MET A 11 -20.34 -32.85 15.70
C MET A 11 -20.72 -31.40 15.42
N THR A 12 -20.97 -30.63 16.47
CA THR A 12 -21.00 -29.17 16.40
C THR A 12 -19.59 -28.67 16.11
N ILE A 13 -19.33 -28.32 14.85
CA ILE A 13 -18.10 -27.67 14.41
C ILE A 13 -18.21 -26.20 14.85
N VAL A 14 -17.54 -25.86 15.95
CA VAL A 14 -17.34 -24.46 16.34
C VAL A 14 -16.20 -23.91 15.49
N THR A 15 -16.53 -23.32 14.34
CA THR A 15 -15.58 -22.54 13.55
C THR A 15 -15.27 -21.24 14.27
N ALA A 16 -14.13 -21.18 14.95
CA ALA A 16 -13.55 -19.92 15.42
C ALA A 16 -13.08 -19.11 14.19
N ALA A 17 -13.77 -18.02 13.88
CA ALA A 17 -13.31 -17.06 12.88
C ALA A 17 -12.11 -16.30 13.46
N THR A 18 -10.90 -16.73 13.14
CA THR A 18 -9.69 -15.96 13.44
C THR A 18 -9.68 -14.72 12.55
N ALA A 19 -9.88 -13.54 13.12
CA ALA A 19 -9.61 -12.29 12.42
C ALA A 19 -8.12 -12.26 12.06
N LEU A 20 -7.82 -12.26 10.75
CA LEU A 20 -6.46 -12.12 10.26
C LEU A 20 -6.01 -10.69 10.53
N ASN A 21 -5.11 -10.53 11.51
CA ASN A 21 -4.38 -9.28 11.70
C ASN A 21 -3.41 -9.13 10.53
N VAL A 22 -3.84 -8.45 9.46
CA VAL A 22 -2.93 -8.08 8.38
C VAL A 22 -1.99 -7.00 8.92
N PRO A 23 -0.66 -7.23 8.96
CA PRO A 23 0.27 -6.22 9.42
C PRO A 23 0.19 -5.00 8.49
N ARG A 24 -0.13 -3.83 9.07
CA ARG A 24 -0.05 -2.55 8.34
C ARG A 24 1.42 -2.32 7.97
N GLN A 25 1.70 -2.24 6.68
CA GLN A 25 3.06 -1.95 6.21
C GLN A 25 3.47 -0.56 6.70
N THR A 26 4.61 -0.47 7.39
CA THR A 26 5.15 0.79 7.92
C THR A 26 6.03 1.52 6.91
N TYR A 27 6.34 0.87 5.79
CA TYR A 27 7.24 1.34 4.75
C TYR A 27 6.65 1.00 3.37
N CYS A 28 7.07 1.74 2.35
CA CYS A 28 6.68 1.44 0.97
C CYS A 28 7.21 0.07 0.51
N VAL A 29 6.49 -0.61 -0.37
CA VAL A 29 6.96 -1.89 -0.93
C VAL A 29 8.05 -1.65 -1.96
N ASN A 30 9.21 -2.26 -1.73
CA ASN A 30 10.39 -2.16 -2.59
C ASN A 30 10.09 -2.44 -4.06
N GLY A 31 10.58 -1.55 -4.93
CA GLY A 31 10.46 -1.68 -6.37
C GLY A 31 9.12 -1.20 -6.94
N LEU A 32 8.17 -0.79 -6.10
CA LEU A 32 6.92 -0.18 -6.55
C LEU A 32 7.00 1.34 -6.60
N SER A 33 6.16 1.93 -7.44
CA SER A 33 5.92 3.36 -7.53
C SER A 33 4.68 3.74 -6.73
N TYR A 34 4.69 4.90 -6.09
CA TYR A 34 3.60 5.40 -5.26
C TYR A 34 3.26 6.84 -5.61
N CYS A 35 1.98 7.14 -5.71
CA CYS A 35 1.51 8.51 -5.64
C CYS A 35 1.79 9.08 -4.26
N GLY A 36 2.18 10.35 -4.18
CA GLY A 36 2.60 10.96 -2.93
C GLY A 36 1.53 10.92 -1.85
N ARG A 37 0.25 11.00 -2.21
CA ARG A 37 -0.88 10.83 -1.28
C ARG A 37 -0.83 9.51 -0.49
N ASN A 38 -0.38 8.41 -1.11
CA ASN A 38 -0.25 7.11 -0.47
C ASN A 38 0.94 7.10 0.49
N LEU A 39 2.04 7.75 0.12
CA LEU A 39 3.24 7.87 0.95
C LEU A 39 3.04 8.79 2.16
N VAL A 40 2.22 9.83 2.04
CA VAL A 40 1.82 10.69 3.17
C VAL A 40 1.13 9.86 4.25
N ALA A 41 0.24 8.93 3.88
CA ALA A 41 -0.43 8.03 4.83
C ALA A 41 0.51 7.02 5.51
N LEU A 42 1.70 6.81 4.93
CA LEU A 42 2.77 5.97 5.45
C LEU A 42 3.83 6.76 6.24
N GLY A 43 3.72 8.10 6.30
CA GLY A 43 4.60 8.96 7.11
C GLY A 43 5.83 9.51 6.38
N TYR A 44 5.84 9.50 5.04
CA TYR A 44 7.00 9.94 4.24
C TYR A 44 7.09 11.44 3.97
N LYS A 45 6.18 12.26 4.50
CA LYS A 45 6.00 13.67 4.13
C LYS A 45 7.31 14.48 4.16
N ASP A 46 8.05 14.43 5.25
CA ASP A 46 9.29 15.23 5.39
C ASP A 46 10.34 14.82 4.35
N ARG A 47 10.46 13.51 4.10
CA ARG A 47 11.37 12.98 3.09
C ARG A 47 10.94 13.38 1.66
N MET A 48 9.64 13.45 1.41
CA MET A 48 9.13 13.91 0.11
C MET A 48 9.46 15.39 -0.11
N ILE A 49 9.32 16.23 0.91
CA ILE A 49 9.69 17.66 0.83
C ILE A 49 11.16 17.81 0.43
N GLU A 50 12.07 17.12 1.11
CA GLU A 50 13.51 17.16 0.77
C GLU A 50 13.78 16.75 -0.68
N LEU A 51 13.10 15.72 -1.16
CA LEU A 51 13.26 15.21 -2.53
C LEU A 51 12.68 16.16 -3.57
N MET A 52 11.53 16.78 -3.28
CA MET A 52 10.87 17.73 -4.17
C MET A 52 11.69 19.02 -4.27
N GLU A 53 12.21 19.55 -3.14
CA GLU A 53 13.12 20.70 -3.13
C GLU A 53 14.39 20.42 -3.94
N ALA A 54 14.98 19.23 -3.77
CA ALA A 54 16.16 18.81 -4.53
C ALA A 54 15.91 18.71 -6.05
N ASN A 55 14.65 18.54 -6.47
CA ASN A 55 14.23 18.52 -7.87
C ASN A 55 13.58 19.83 -8.34
N SER A 56 13.63 20.90 -7.53
CA SER A 56 13.01 22.21 -7.83
C SER A 56 11.49 22.15 -8.06
N GLU A 57 10.81 21.22 -7.39
CA GLU A 57 9.35 21.07 -7.42
C GLU A 57 8.68 21.84 -6.27
N ALA A 58 7.41 22.20 -6.44
CA ALA A 58 6.61 22.79 -5.37
C ALA A 58 6.34 21.76 -4.26
N THR A 59 6.34 22.17 -2.99
CA THR A 59 6.23 21.28 -1.82
C THR A 59 4.87 21.35 -1.12
N ASP A 60 3.91 22.05 -1.70
CA ASP A 60 2.55 22.09 -1.18
C ASP A 60 1.87 20.71 -1.30
N ILE A 61 0.81 20.51 -0.53
CA ILE A 61 0.17 19.20 -0.40
C ILE A 61 -0.51 18.74 -1.69
N GLU A 62 -0.97 19.66 -2.54
CA GLU A 62 -1.63 19.33 -3.80
C GLU A 62 -0.58 18.80 -4.79
N HIS A 63 0.51 19.55 -4.98
CA HIS A 63 1.64 19.12 -5.81
C HIS A 63 2.26 17.80 -5.32
N MET A 64 2.39 17.66 -4.00
CA MET A 64 2.89 16.44 -3.37
C MET A 64 1.99 15.23 -3.60
N ASN A 65 0.67 15.39 -3.51
CA ASN A 65 -0.29 14.30 -3.69
C ASN A 65 -0.27 13.72 -5.11
N ASP A 66 0.02 14.58 -6.09
CA ASP A 66 0.11 14.25 -7.51
C ASP A 66 1.54 14.00 -7.99
N THR A 67 2.51 13.94 -7.08
CA THR A 67 3.88 13.54 -7.42
C THR A 67 4.04 12.02 -7.31
N LEU A 68 4.66 11.42 -8.33
CA LEU A 68 5.05 10.02 -8.35
C LEU A 68 6.45 9.84 -7.74
N PHE A 69 6.57 8.86 -6.85
CA PHE A 69 7.83 8.47 -6.21
C PHE A 69 8.08 6.99 -6.41
N ASN A 70 9.35 6.59 -6.51
CA ASN A 70 9.74 5.19 -6.55
C ASN A 70 10.18 4.75 -5.15
N CYS A 71 9.68 3.61 -4.69
CA CYS A 71 10.23 2.92 -3.53
C CYS A 71 11.49 2.16 -3.97
N ASN A 72 12.64 2.57 -3.44
CA ASN A 72 13.92 2.00 -3.83
C ASN A 72 13.99 0.51 -3.48
N PRO A 73 14.72 -0.33 -4.24
CA PRO A 73 14.85 -1.76 -3.98
C PRO A 73 15.77 -2.09 -2.79
N THR A 74 15.83 -1.23 -1.77
CA THR A 74 16.67 -1.34 -0.57
C THR A 74 15.80 -1.70 0.64
N LYS A 75 16.34 -2.42 1.63
CA LYS A 75 15.55 -2.90 2.79
C LYS A 75 15.15 -1.79 3.79
N ASP A 76 15.45 -0.53 3.50
CA ASP A 76 15.19 0.62 4.37
C ASP A 76 13.88 1.35 4.03
N GLY A 77 13.19 0.96 2.96
CA GLY A 77 11.98 1.64 2.50
C GLY A 77 12.25 3.07 2.04
N SER A 78 13.46 3.40 1.60
CA SER A 78 13.75 4.73 1.05
C SER A 78 13.01 4.97 -0.26
N ILE A 79 12.73 6.25 -0.55
CA ILE A 79 12.05 6.68 -1.77
C ILE A 79 12.95 7.60 -2.60
N SER A 80 12.68 7.67 -3.90
CA SER A 80 13.24 8.63 -4.83
C SER A 80 12.13 9.36 -5.60
N PHE A 81 12.39 10.62 -5.95
CA PHE A 81 11.50 11.39 -6.82
C PHE A 81 11.48 10.76 -8.22
N ASN A 82 10.29 10.63 -8.82
CA ASN A 82 10.13 10.18 -10.20
C ASN A 82 9.69 11.35 -11.09
N SER A 83 8.48 11.88 -10.85
CA SER A 83 7.93 12.99 -11.64
C SER A 83 6.69 13.60 -10.98
N PHE A 84 6.42 14.87 -11.26
CA PHE A 84 5.10 15.46 -11.00
C PHE A 84 4.09 15.03 -12.09
N CYS A 85 2.91 14.57 -11.70
CA CYS A 85 1.86 14.17 -12.61
C CYS A 85 0.87 15.32 -12.88
N MET A 86 1.08 16.05 -13.98
CA MET A 86 0.26 17.22 -14.33
C MET A 86 -1.26 16.95 -14.43
N PHE A 87 -1.65 15.72 -14.79
CA PHE A 87 -3.06 15.31 -14.93
C PHE A 87 -3.55 14.45 -13.75
N GLY A 88 -2.82 14.47 -12.64
CA GLY A 88 -3.08 13.65 -11.48
C GLY A 88 -2.30 12.34 -11.49
N CYS A 89 -2.01 11.85 -10.29
CA CYS A 89 -1.43 10.53 -10.11
C CYS A 89 -2.54 9.51 -9.84
N GLU A 90 -2.48 8.32 -10.43
CA GLU A 90 -3.47 7.25 -10.29
C GLU A 90 -2.83 5.98 -9.72
N VAL A 91 -3.61 5.12 -9.08
CA VAL A 91 -3.14 3.83 -8.54
C VAL A 91 -3.84 2.69 -9.28
N SER A 92 -3.08 1.69 -9.72
CA SER A 92 -3.62 0.55 -10.46
C SER A 92 -4.48 -0.40 -9.60
N GLY A 93 -4.27 -0.40 -8.28
CA GLY A 93 -4.96 -1.26 -7.31
C GLY A 93 -4.28 -1.29 -5.94
N GLU A 94 -4.79 -2.07 -5.00
CA GLU A 94 -4.19 -2.22 -3.66
C GLU A 94 -2.83 -2.93 -3.76
N GLY A 95 -1.74 -2.25 -3.40
CA GLY A 95 -0.39 -2.79 -3.50
C GLY A 95 0.21 -2.82 -4.92
N GLU A 96 -0.35 -2.06 -5.86
CA GLU A 96 0.16 -1.93 -7.22
C GLU A 96 0.86 -0.58 -7.45
N ASP A 97 1.57 -0.47 -8.58
CA ASP A 97 2.25 0.76 -9.00
C ASP A 97 1.27 1.93 -9.21
N GLY A 98 1.65 3.08 -8.66
CA GLY A 98 1.14 4.37 -9.07
C GLY A 98 1.68 4.79 -10.45
N PHE A 99 0.91 5.58 -11.18
CA PHE A 99 1.30 6.12 -12.49
C PHE A 99 0.70 7.50 -12.73
N CYS A 100 1.30 8.30 -13.60
CA CYS A 100 0.71 9.56 -14.03
C CYS A 100 -0.38 9.32 -15.08
N ALA A 101 -1.56 9.94 -14.89
CA ALA A 101 -2.59 9.96 -15.91
C ALA A 101 -2.08 10.68 -17.18
N ARG A 102 -2.62 10.30 -18.34
CA ARG A 102 -2.25 10.86 -19.66
C ARG A 102 -3.38 11.68 -20.25
#